data_AF-A0A5P9BHQ0-F1
#
_entry.id   AF-A0A5P9BHQ0-F1
#
_cell.length_a   1.000
_cell.length_b   1.000
_cell.length_c   1.000
_cell.angle_alpha   90.00
_cell.angle_beta   90.00
_cell.angle_gamma   90.00
#
_symmetry.space_group_name_H-M   'P 1'
#
loop_
_entity.id
_entity.type
_entity.pdbx_description
1 polymer ?
#
loop_
_entity_poly.entity_id
_entity_poly.type
_entity_poly.pdbx_seq_one_letter_code
_entity_poly.pdbx_strand_id
1 'polypeptide(L)'
;MYAVIVENDVSQWDDDTGVLYHFPKRYLKYLEPGTQVIYYKGRIKDKGYQVSRLSNEPHYFGIGTIGKVFPDRNSTKSDYFGTIDSFETFSKPILAKIDGKYLESIPSNLISNYWRNGVRPISKENYDLILGHLSKDDLQTAKPRYGVEESSDQSNMFESFHEGNFNKKYVTTYERNPKLRRQAIAIHGAICSACGFDYGKVYGSIGEGYIHIHHKVPVSQLGISTLVDPEKDLVPLCANCHAMVHRKKEQTLSVEELKVLLDSNS
;
A
#
# COMPACT_ATOMS: atom_id res chain seq x y z
N MET A 1 -17.24 -11.21 -1.73
CA MET A 1 -17.44 -11.17 -0.26
C MET A 1 -17.49 -9.72 0.19
N TYR A 2 -18.11 -9.41 1.33
CA TYR A 2 -18.23 -8.04 1.83
C TYR A 2 -17.80 -7.95 3.30
N ALA A 3 -17.04 -6.93 3.65
CA ALA A 3 -16.58 -6.72 5.01
C ALA A 3 -16.45 -5.23 5.35
N VAL A 4 -16.47 -4.93 6.65
CA VAL A 4 -16.08 -3.62 7.18
C VAL A 4 -14.69 -3.71 7.76
N ILE A 5 -13.81 -2.78 7.38
CA ILE A 5 -12.49 -2.57 7.99
C ILE A 5 -12.56 -1.39 8.94
N VAL A 6 -12.16 -1.60 10.19
CA VAL A 6 -12.06 -0.54 11.20
C VAL A 6 -10.70 0.08 11.15
N GLU A 7 -10.68 1.39 10.91
CA GLU A 7 -9.48 2.20 11.02
C GLU A 7 -9.59 3.09 12.27
N ASN A 8 -8.82 2.73 13.30
CA ASN A 8 -8.72 3.54 14.50
C ASN A 8 -7.76 4.72 14.25
N ASP A 9 -8.03 5.89 14.84
CA ASP A 9 -7.13 7.05 14.70
C ASP A 9 -5.75 6.81 15.34
N VAL A 10 -5.73 5.90 16.33
CA VAL A 10 -4.52 5.37 16.93
C VAL A 10 -4.56 3.87 16.72
N SER A 11 -3.66 3.37 15.86
CA SER A 11 -3.50 1.96 15.58
C SER A 11 -2.13 1.49 16.06
N GLN A 12 -2.07 0.25 16.53
CA GLN A 12 -0.80 -0.46 16.79
C GLN A 12 -0.29 -1.18 15.52
N TRP A 13 -1.00 -1.04 14.41
CA TRP A 13 -0.75 -1.71 13.14
C TRP A 13 -0.24 -0.69 12.12
N ASP A 14 0.73 -1.10 11.30
CA ASP A 14 1.29 -0.31 10.19
C ASP A 14 0.34 -0.27 8.98
N ASP A 15 -0.93 0.04 9.23
CA ASP A 15 -1.95 0.16 8.20
C ASP A 15 -1.72 1.44 7.38
N ASP A 16 -1.70 1.29 6.06
CA ASP A 16 -1.61 2.40 5.13
C ASP A 16 -2.94 2.51 4.38
N THR A 17 -3.78 3.46 4.82
CA THR A 17 -5.15 3.62 4.36
C THR A 17 -5.25 3.64 2.83
N GLY A 18 -6.02 2.72 2.27
CA GLY A 18 -6.22 2.62 0.83
C GLY A 18 -5.05 2.02 0.03
N VAL A 19 -4.02 1.51 0.72
CA VAL A 19 -2.86 0.87 0.08
C VAL A 19 -2.61 -0.53 0.60
N LEU A 20 -2.47 -0.68 1.92
CA LEU A 20 -2.06 -1.92 2.56
C LEU A 20 -2.76 -2.02 3.91
N TYR A 21 -3.34 -3.18 4.19
CA TYR A 21 -4.00 -3.45 5.46
C TYR A 21 -3.31 -4.64 6.16
N HIS A 22 -2.83 -4.43 7.37
CA HIS A 22 -2.18 -5.43 8.21
C HIS A 22 -3.21 -6.02 9.18
N PHE A 23 -3.36 -7.34 9.18
CA PHE A 23 -4.38 -8.00 10.01
C PHE A 23 -3.96 -9.38 10.51
N PRO A 24 -4.46 -9.80 11.69
CA PRO A 24 -4.20 -11.14 12.23
C PRO A 24 -4.92 -12.23 11.43
N LYS A 25 -4.33 -13.44 11.40
CA LYS A 25 -4.84 -14.64 10.69
C LYS A 25 -6.34 -14.91 10.85
N ARG A 26 -6.93 -14.58 12.00
CA ARG A 26 -8.36 -14.78 12.28
C ARG A 26 -9.28 -14.08 11.26
N TYR A 27 -8.80 -13.02 10.61
CA TYR A 27 -9.55 -12.27 9.60
C TYR A 27 -9.30 -12.71 8.16
N LEU A 28 -8.36 -13.63 7.93
CA LEU A 28 -7.95 -14.08 6.59
C LEU A 28 -9.13 -14.52 5.71
N LYS A 29 -10.02 -15.35 6.26
CA LYS A 29 -11.20 -15.86 5.55
C LYS A 29 -12.25 -14.80 5.17
N TYR A 30 -12.13 -13.58 5.72
CA TYR A 30 -13.04 -12.47 5.44
C TYR A 30 -12.43 -11.43 4.50
N LEU A 31 -11.14 -11.55 4.18
CA LEU A 31 -10.37 -10.60 3.40
C LEU A 31 -9.67 -11.30 2.23
N GLU A 32 -10.31 -12.28 1.61
CA GLU A 32 -9.77 -12.92 0.41
C GLU A 32 -9.74 -11.93 -0.78
N PRO A 33 -8.86 -12.11 -1.78
CA PRO A 33 -8.82 -11.27 -2.97
C PRO A 33 -10.19 -11.10 -3.63
N GLY A 34 -10.51 -9.87 -4.03
CA GLY A 34 -11.80 -9.46 -4.57
C GLY A 34 -12.86 -9.11 -3.51
N THR A 35 -12.57 -9.25 -2.21
CA THR A 35 -13.48 -8.81 -1.15
C THR A 35 -13.70 -7.30 -1.23
N GLN A 36 -14.96 -6.90 -1.27
CA GLN A 36 -15.38 -5.50 -1.22
C GLN A 36 -15.42 -5.05 0.24
N VAL A 37 -14.73 -3.95 0.56
CA VAL A 37 -14.63 -3.44 1.92
C VAL A 37 -15.20 -2.03 2.05
N ILE A 38 -15.82 -1.75 3.19
CA ILE A 38 -16.18 -0.39 3.61
C ILE A 38 -15.30 -0.01 4.80
N TYR A 39 -14.69 1.16 4.75
CA TYR A 39 -13.86 1.68 5.83
C TYR A 39 -14.72 2.41 6.87
N TYR A 40 -14.43 2.14 8.14
CA TYR A 40 -15.20 2.63 9.28
C TYR A 40 -14.30 3.24 10.34
N LYS A 41 -14.70 4.41 10.87
CA LYS A 41 -14.10 5.03 12.06
C LYS A 41 -15.01 4.86 13.26
N GLY A 42 -14.44 4.32 14.34
CA GLY A 42 -15.12 4.17 15.63
C GLY A 42 -15.20 5.49 16.41
N ARG A 43 -15.58 5.41 17.69
CA ARG A 43 -15.60 6.58 18.59
C ARG A 43 -14.20 7.19 18.72
N ILE A 44 -14.15 8.53 18.73
CA ILE A 44 -12.91 9.28 18.97
C ILE A 44 -12.44 9.00 20.40
N LYS A 45 -11.16 8.61 20.52
CA LYS A 45 -10.49 8.48 21.83
C LYS A 45 -9.64 9.71 22.13
N ASP A 46 -8.93 10.22 21.13
CA ASP A 46 -8.11 11.42 21.22
C ASP A 46 -8.75 12.55 20.40
N LYS A 47 -9.09 13.65 21.06
CA LYS A 47 -9.78 14.79 20.46
C LYS A 47 -8.95 15.52 19.39
N GLY A 48 -7.62 15.35 19.36
CA GLY A 48 -6.76 15.93 18.32
C GLY A 48 -7.14 15.50 16.90
N TYR A 49 -7.70 14.29 16.76
CA TYR A 49 -8.09 13.75 15.45
C TYR A 49 -9.43 14.25 14.92
N GLN A 50 -10.21 15.00 15.71
CA GLN A 50 -11.51 15.56 15.28
C GLN A 50 -11.40 16.36 13.98
N VAL A 51 -10.33 17.14 13.84
CA VAL A 51 -10.09 18.01 12.66
C VAL A 51 -9.89 17.20 11.37
N SER A 52 -9.41 15.97 11.49
CA SER A 52 -9.11 15.10 10.35
C SER A 52 -10.25 14.17 9.95
N ARG A 53 -11.35 14.13 10.72
CA ARG A 53 -12.47 13.22 10.53
C ARG A 53 -13.63 13.89 9.79
N LEU A 54 -14.39 13.08 9.05
CA LEU A 54 -15.64 13.53 8.43
C LEU A 54 -16.75 13.75 9.47
N SER A 55 -16.70 13.04 10.60
CA SER A 55 -17.62 13.19 11.74
C SER A 55 -16.99 12.81 13.07
N ASN A 56 -17.48 13.42 14.15
CA ASN A 56 -17.16 13.02 15.52
C ASN A 56 -17.88 11.74 15.95
N GLU A 57 -19.02 11.44 15.34
CA GLU A 57 -19.76 10.20 15.55
C GLU A 57 -19.15 9.05 14.73
N PRO A 58 -19.35 7.79 15.13
CA PRO A 58 -18.88 6.65 14.34
C PRO A 58 -19.52 6.65 12.94
N HIS A 59 -18.70 6.48 11.90
CA HIS A 59 -19.11 6.64 10.52
C HIS A 59 -18.27 5.82 9.55
N TYR A 60 -18.83 5.55 8.38
CA TYR A 60 -18.11 5.04 7.22
C TYR A 60 -17.57 6.21 6.39
N PHE A 61 -16.41 6.01 5.77
CA PHE A 61 -15.70 7.09 5.08
C PHE A 61 -15.06 6.70 3.74
N GLY A 62 -15.16 5.44 3.33
CA GLY A 62 -14.63 5.00 2.05
C GLY A 62 -14.94 3.55 1.73
N ILE A 63 -14.65 3.17 0.49
CA ILE A 63 -14.74 1.80 -0.01
C ILE A 63 -13.41 1.38 -0.63
N GLY A 64 -13.19 0.08 -0.69
CA GLY A 64 -12.09 -0.48 -1.46
C GLY A 64 -12.28 -1.94 -1.83
N THR A 65 -11.33 -2.46 -2.59
CA THR A 65 -11.26 -3.88 -2.95
C THR A 65 -9.97 -4.47 -2.41
N ILE A 66 -10.08 -5.58 -1.67
CA ILE A 66 -8.91 -6.36 -1.28
C ILE A 66 -8.31 -6.98 -2.53
N GLY A 67 -7.03 -6.70 -2.75
CA GLY A 67 -6.22 -7.34 -3.76
C GLY A 67 -5.54 -8.59 -3.22
N LYS A 68 -4.21 -8.64 -3.35
CA LYS A 68 -3.41 -9.78 -2.93
C LYS A 68 -3.29 -9.85 -1.42
N VAL A 69 -3.27 -11.07 -0.90
CA VAL A 69 -3.12 -11.36 0.51
C VAL A 69 -1.92 -12.28 0.70
N PHE A 70 -1.03 -11.92 1.62
CA PHE A 70 0.20 -12.66 1.87
C PHE A 70 0.59 -12.58 3.35
N PRO A 71 1.30 -13.58 3.89
CA PRO A 71 1.73 -13.57 5.28
C PRO A 71 2.75 -12.45 5.54
N ASP A 72 2.65 -11.80 6.69
CA ASP A 72 3.73 -10.96 7.21
C ASP A 72 4.89 -11.85 7.67
N ARG A 73 5.99 -11.80 6.93
CA ARG A 73 7.19 -12.62 7.20
C ARG A 73 7.90 -12.21 8.50
N ASN A 74 7.66 -11.00 8.98
CA ASN A 74 8.25 -10.48 10.21
C ASN A 74 7.33 -10.67 11.42
N SER A 75 6.08 -11.12 11.22
CA SER A 75 5.13 -11.31 12.30
C SER A 75 5.46 -12.54 13.15
N THR A 76 5.48 -12.32 14.47
CA THR A 76 5.56 -13.40 15.48
C THR A 76 4.20 -14.03 15.80
N LYS A 77 3.10 -13.47 15.25
CA LYS A 77 1.70 -13.86 15.55
C LYS A 77 0.97 -14.43 14.34
N SER A 78 1.69 -14.73 13.26
CA SER A 78 1.11 -15.18 11.99
C SER A 78 0.14 -14.16 11.40
N ASP A 79 0.53 -12.89 11.37
CA ASP A 79 -0.25 -11.84 10.75
C ASP A 79 -0.10 -11.86 9.21
N TYR A 80 -0.96 -11.11 8.53
CA TYR A 80 -1.08 -11.06 7.08
C TYR A 80 -1.23 -9.62 6.62
N PHE A 81 -0.76 -9.34 5.42
CA PHE A 81 -1.06 -8.11 4.70
C PHE A 81 -2.05 -8.38 3.57
N GLY A 82 -2.93 -7.42 3.32
CA GLY A 82 -3.77 -7.35 2.12
C GLY A 82 -3.51 -6.06 1.36
N THR A 83 -3.22 -6.13 0.06
CA THR A 83 -3.19 -4.93 -0.79
C THR A 83 -4.60 -4.40 -0.99
N ILE A 84 -4.71 -3.09 -1.21
CA ILE A 84 -5.97 -2.43 -1.55
C ILE A 84 -5.88 -1.96 -3.00
N ASP A 85 -6.57 -2.64 -3.90
CA ASP A 85 -6.44 -2.42 -5.35
C ASP A 85 -7.21 -1.18 -5.78
N SER A 86 -8.43 -1.00 -5.24
CA SER A 86 -9.21 0.24 -5.37
C SER A 86 -9.47 0.85 -4.01
N PHE A 87 -9.42 2.18 -3.93
CA PHE A 87 -9.82 2.92 -2.75
C PHE A 87 -10.46 4.25 -3.15
N GLU A 88 -11.69 4.46 -2.68
CA GLU A 88 -12.45 5.68 -2.90
C GLU A 88 -12.96 6.19 -1.55
N THR A 89 -12.85 7.49 -1.33
CA THR A 89 -13.30 8.15 -0.10
C THR A 89 -14.64 8.81 -0.30
N PHE A 90 -15.40 8.93 0.79
CA PHE A 90 -16.66 9.66 0.78
C PHE A 90 -16.41 11.14 1.07
N SER A 91 -17.12 12.01 0.37
CA SER A 91 -17.14 13.46 0.62
C SER A 91 -17.84 13.79 1.94
N LYS A 92 -18.74 12.91 2.39
CA LYS A 92 -19.57 13.04 3.59
C LYS A 92 -19.54 11.76 4.41
N PRO A 93 -19.66 11.85 5.74
CA PRO A 93 -19.74 10.67 6.59
C PRO A 93 -21.09 9.98 6.41
N ILE A 94 -21.08 8.64 6.32
CA ILE A 94 -22.29 7.83 6.52
C ILE A 94 -22.30 7.39 7.97
N LEU A 95 -23.22 7.89 8.78
CA LEU A 95 -23.26 7.54 10.21
C LEU A 95 -23.56 6.06 10.41
N ALA A 96 -22.91 5.46 11.40
CA ALA A 96 -23.11 4.06 11.77
C ALA A 96 -24.55 3.78 12.26
N LYS A 97 -25.21 4.84 12.76
CA LYS A 97 -26.59 4.82 13.22
C LYS A 97 -27.42 5.88 12.52
N ILE A 98 -28.61 5.48 12.10
CA ILE A 98 -29.66 6.36 11.59
C ILE A 98 -30.92 6.03 12.39
N ASP A 99 -31.58 7.06 12.93
CA ASP A 99 -32.76 6.94 13.80
C ASP A 99 -32.58 5.92 14.95
N GLY A 100 -31.37 5.91 15.54
CA GLY A 100 -31.01 5.04 16.66
C GLY A 100 -30.71 3.58 16.29
N LYS A 101 -30.90 3.18 15.02
CA LYS A 101 -30.63 1.82 14.53
C LYS A 101 -29.29 1.74 13.81
N TYR A 102 -28.57 0.64 13.99
CA TYR A 102 -27.32 0.39 13.26
C TYR A 102 -27.61 -0.04 11.82
N LEU A 103 -26.77 0.41 10.88
CA LEU A 103 -26.82 -0.04 9.48
C LEU A 103 -26.23 -1.46 9.30
N GLU A 104 -25.35 -1.89 10.20
CA GLU A 104 -24.84 -3.27 10.23
C GLU A 104 -25.80 -4.18 10.99
N SER A 105 -26.10 -5.34 10.39
CA SER A 105 -26.79 -6.43 11.08
C SER A 105 -25.85 -7.11 12.07
N ILE A 106 -26.15 -7.02 13.37
CA ILE A 106 -25.31 -7.58 14.44
C ILE A 106 -25.74 -9.01 14.76
N PRO A 107 -24.88 -10.03 14.57
CA PRO A 107 -25.20 -11.40 14.94
C PRO A 107 -25.48 -11.53 16.45
N SER A 108 -26.49 -12.31 16.82
CA SER A 108 -26.93 -12.47 18.21
C SER A 108 -25.81 -12.96 19.14
N ASN A 109 -24.94 -13.83 18.64
CA ASN A 109 -23.77 -14.36 19.34
C ASN A 109 -22.62 -13.35 19.50
N LEU A 110 -22.67 -12.19 18.87
CA LEU A 110 -21.62 -11.17 18.90
C LEU A 110 -22.05 -9.83 19.52
N ILE A 111 -23.30 -9.69 20.00
CA ILE A 111 -23.86 -8.41 20.50
C ILE A 111 -22.90 -7.64 21.42
N SER A 112 -22.21 -8.32 22.33
CA SER A 112 -21.29 -7.69 23.30
C SER A 112 -19.89 -7.36 22.76
N ASN A 113 -19.45 -8.01 21.68
CA ASN A 113 -18.07 -7.95 21.18
C ASN A 113 -17.96 -7.49 19.72
N TYR A 114 -19.07 -7.35 19.00
CA TYR A 114 -19.10 -7.06 17.57
C TYR A 114 -18.23 -5.86 17.20
N TRP A 115 -18.39 -4.76 17.95
CA TRP A 115 -17.69 -3.49 17.74
C TRP A 115 -16.21 -3.51 18.17
N ARG A 116 -15.74 -4.58 18.82
CA ARG A 116 -14.32 -4.77 19.16
C ARG A 116 -13.53 -5.40 18.01
N ASN A 117 -14.21 -5.92 16.99
CA ASN A 117 -13.56 -6.55 15.86
C ASN A 117 -13.09 -5.52 14.85
N GLY A 118 -11.81 -5.62 14.48
CA GLY A 118 -11.17 -4.77 13.47
C GLY A 118 -11.65 -5.06 12.04
N VAL A 119 -12.11 -6.29 11.79
CA VAL A 119 -12.78 -6.68 10.56
C VAL A 119 -14.12 -7.30 10.90
N ARG A 120 -15.19 -6.86 10.24
CA ARG A 120 -16.54 -7.38 10.46
C ARG A 120 -17.11 -7.88 9.13
N PRO A 121 -17.36 -9.19 8.96
CA PRO A 121 -18.05 -9.67 7.78
C PRO A 121 -19.48 -9.12 7.77
N ILE A 122 -19.92 -8.65 6.61
CA ILE A 122 -21.28 -8.15 6.39
C ILE A 122 -21.91 -8.84 5.18
N SER A 123 -23.23 -8.86 5.12
CA SER A 123 -23.93 -9.36 3.93
C SER A 123 -23.89 -8.32 2.80
N LYS A 124 -24.24 -8.75 1.58
CA LYS A 124 -24.36 -7.83 0.45
C LYS A 124 -25.45 -6.77 0.71
N GLU A 125 -26.53 -7.17 1.37
CA GLU A 125 -27.65 -6.28 1.69
C GLU A 125 -27.22 -5.16 2.65
N ASN A 126 -26.42 -5.48 3.68
CA ASN A 126 -25.85 -4.44 4.56
C ASN A 126 -24.89 -3.52 3.78
N TYR A 127 -24.06 -4.08 2.90
CA TYR A 127 -23.12 -3.30 2.08
C TYR A 127 -23.87 -2.31 1.18
N ASP A 128 -24.87 -2.81 0.43
CA ASP A 128 -25.72 -2.00 -0.44
C ASP A 128 -26.55 -0.98 0.35
N LEU A 129 -27.05 -1.35 1.53
CA LEU A 129 -27.78 -0.44 2.42
C LEU A 129 -26.91 0.73 2.85
N ILE A 130 -25.67 0.47 3.29
CA ILE A 130 -24.73 1.52 3.70
C ILE A 130 -24.45 2.45 2.51
N LEU A 131 -24.11 1.90 1.34
CA LEU A 131 -23.81 2.71 0.15
C LEU A 131 -25.04 3.41 -0.43
N GLY A 132 -26.25 2.92 -0.17
CA GLY A 132 -27.50 3.57 -0.57
C GLY A 132 -27.71 4.94 0.08
N HIS A 133 -26.92 5.28 1.12
CA HIS A 133 -26.89 6.62 1.71
C HIS A 133 -25.95 7.60 0.99
N LEU A 134 -25.21 7.15 -0.04
CA LEU A 134 -24.38 8.01 -0.88
C LEU A 134 -25.15 8.47 -2.12
N SER A 135 -24.95 9.73 -2.49
CA SER A 135 -25.23 10.21 -3.84
C SER A 135 -24.05 9.89 -4.75
N LYS A 136 -24.26 9.85 -6.08
CA LYS A 136 -23.16 9.60 -7.03
C LYS A 136 -22.00 10.59 -6.92
N ASP A 137 -22.30 11.84 -6.52
CA ASP A 137 -21.30 12.90 -6.35
C ASP A 137 -20.55 12.82 -5.01
N ASP A 138 -20.93 11.91 -4.12
CA ASP A 138 -20.31 11.77 -2.81
C ASP A 138 -19.06 10.85 -2.84
N LEU A 139 -18.78 10.16 -3.95
CA LEU A 139 -17.56 9.36 -4.14
C LEU A 139 -16.42 10.23 -4.70
N GLN A 140 -15.26 10.17 -4.06
CA GLN A 140 -14.06 10.87 -4.48
C GLN A 140 -12.91 9.88 -4.63
N THR A 141 -12.19 9.96 -5.75
CA THR A 141 -10.91 9.29 -5.89
C THR A 141 -9.94 9.90 -4.89
N ALA A 142 -9.42 9.07 -3.97
CA ALA A 142 -8.50 9.54 -2.95
C ALA A 142 -7.19 9.97 -3.63
N LYS A 143 -6.85 11.27 -3.57
CA LYS A 143 -5.47 11.69 -3.81
C LYS A 143 -4.62 11.17 -2.63
N PRO A 144 -3.59 10.34 -2.86
CA PRO A 144 -2.80 9.81 -1.76
C PRO A 144 -2.18 10.97 -0.96
N ARG A 145 -2.45 11.00 0.36
CA ARG A 145 -1.79 11.93 1.30
C ARG A 145 -0.37 11.44 1.58
N TYR A 146 0.57 11.61 0.65
CA TYR A 146 1.99 11.40 0.96
C TYR A 146 2.81 12.60 0.53
N GLY A 147 3.62 13.08 1.49
CA GLY A 147 4.58 14.15 1.32
C GLY A 147 5.61 13.79 0.26
N VAL A 148 5.86 14.76 -0.61
CA VAL A 148 6.94 14.74 -1.59
C VAL A 148 8.24 14.96 -0.84
N GLU A 149 8.93 13.89 -0.48
CA GLU A 149 10.38 13.90 -0.40
C GLU A 149 10.90 12.84 -1.36
N GLU A 150 11.25 13.32 -2.55
CA GLU A 150 11.88 12.56 -3.62
C GLU A 150 13.33 12.24 -3.24
N SER A 151 13.68 10.96 -3.19
CA SER A 151 15.02 10.51 -3.60
C SER A 151 14.87 9.79 -4.93
N SER A 152 15.03 10.56 -6.01
CA SER A 152 14.94 10.13 -7.39
C SER A 152 16.18 9.31 -7.79
N ASP A 153 16.06 7.99 -7.74
CA ASP A 153 17.11 7.12 -8.23
C ASP A 153 16.97 6.93 -9.76
N GLN A 154 17.98 7.39 -10.47
CA GLN A 154 18.01 7.75 -11.89
C GLN A 154 17.94 6.55 -12.86
N SER A 155 17.26 6.72 -14.00
CA SER A 155 17.55 5.98 -15.23
C SER A 155 18.23 6.94 -16.22
N ASN A 156 19.48 6.61 -16.56
CA ASN A 156 20.53 7.46 -17.13
C ASN A 156 20.29 8.06 -18.53
N MET A 157 20.56 9.36 -18.69
CA MET A 157 21.63 9.86 -19.58
C MET A 157 22.04 11.27 -19.10
N PHE A 158 23.28 11.52 -18.68
CA PHE A 158 24.36 12.17 -19.44
C PHE A 158 25.61 12.32 -18.57
N GLU A 159 26.78 12.34 -19.21
CA GLU A 159 28.08 12.66 -18.61
C GLU A 159 28.21 14.14 -18.23
N SER A 160 29.03 14.42 -17.21
CA SER A 160 29.88 15.62 -17.22
C SER A 160 31.06 15.47 -16.26
N PHE A 161 32.26 15.70 -16.78
CA PHE A 161 33.40 16.18 -15.99
C PHE A 161 33.78 17.58 -16.46
N HIS A 162 33.32 18.61 -15.76
CA HIS A 162 34.09 19.50 -14.87
C HIS A 162 33.11 20.51 -14.25
N GLU A 163 33.38 20.83 -12.99
CA GLU A 163 32.58 21.67 -12.09
C GLU A 163 32.25 23.06 -12.65
N GLY A 164 31.03 23.54 -12.36
CA GLY A 164 30.76 24.98 -12.28
C GLY A 164 30.16 25.69 -13.50
N ASN A 165 29.20 25.10 -14.22
CA ASN A 165 28.31 25.92 -15.07
C ASN A 165 26.88 25.36 -15.19
N PHE A 166 25.89 26.24 -15.01
CA PHE A 166 24.46 25.91 -14.99
C PHE A 166 23.93 25.63 -16.40
N ASN A 167 23.55 24.37 -16.65
CA ASN A 167 22.74 24.00 -17.82
C ASN A 167 21.34 23.58 -17.35
N LYS A 168 20.30 24.30 -17.78
CA LYS A 168 18.90 23.88 -17.57
C LYS A 168 18.54 22.80 -18.60
N LYS A 169 18.31 21.58 -18.13
CA LYS A 169 17.68 20.49 -18.90
C LYS A 169 16.21 20.37 -18.51
N TYR A 170 15.34 20.26 -19.50
CA TYR A 170 13.96 19.84 -19.30
C TYR A 170 13.95 18.31 -19.18
N VAL A 171 13.65 17.80 -17.98
CA VAL A 171 13.54 16.36 -17.71
C VAL A 171 12.06 15.99 -17.74
N THR A 172 11.70 15.01 -18.56
CA THR A 172 10.39 14.36 -18.50
C THR A 172 10.36 13.44 -17.28
N THR A 173 9.78 13.90 -16.18
CA THR A 173 9.59 13.09 -14.97
C THR A 173 8.39 12.16 -15.16
N TYR A 174 8.64 10.85 -15.21
CA TYR A 174 7.59 9.85 -15.03
C TYR A 174 7.24 9.81 -13.53
N GLU A 175 6.00 10.10 -13.19
CA GLU A 175 5.50 10.09 -11.81
C GLU A 175 5.56 8.65 -11.26
N ARG A 176 6.50 8.38 -10.36
CA ARG A 176 6.58 7.08 -9.67
C ARG A 176 5.55 7.05 -8.55
N ASN A 177 4.61 6.11 -8.59
CA ASN A 177 3.58 6.00 -7.56
C ASN A 177 4.16 5.38 -6.25
N PRO A 178 4.23 6.12 -5.13
CA PRO A 178 4.75 5.62 -3.85
C PRO A 178 3.99 4.39 -3.33
N LYS A 179 2.71 4.24 -3.73
CA LYS A 179 1.87 3.09 -3.41
C LYS A 179 2.51 1.78 -3.88
N LEU A 180 3.01 1.75 -5.11
CA LEU A 180 3.60 0.55 -5.73
C LEU A 180 4.88 0.12 -5.01
N ARG A 181 5.70 1.08 -4.58
CA ARG A 181 6.92 0.80 -3.80
C ARG A 181 6.58 0.13 -2.47
N ARG A 182 5.64 0.68 -1.72
CA ARG A 182 5.24 0.12 -0.41
C ARG A 182 4.65 -1.28 -0.57
N GLN A 183 3.78 -1.48 -1.57
CA GLN A 183 3.24 -2.80 -1.89
C GLN A 183 4.34 -3.80 -2.25
N ALA A 184 5.30 -3.42 -3.10
CA ALA A 184 6.41 -4.28 -3.48
C ALA A 184 7.31 -4.67 -2.29
N ILE A 185 7.62 -3.73 -1.39
CA ILE A 185 8.40 -4.01 -0.17
C ILE A 185 7.62 -4.97 0.74
N ALA A 186 6.32 -4.77 0.91
CA ALA A 186 5.50 -5.66 1.72
C ALA A 186 5.46 -7.09 1.14
N ILE A 187 5.30 -7.22 -0.18
CA ILE A 187 5.20 -8.51 -0.89
C ILE A 187 6.54 -9.26 -0.87
N HIS A 188 7.62 -8.57 -1.26
CA HIS A 188 8.92 -9.21 -1.52
C HIS A 188 9.88 -9.15 -0.33
N GLY A 189 9.65 -8.23 0.61
CA GLY A 189 10.58 -7.86 1.67
C GLY A 189 11.62 -6.83 1.21
N ALA A 190 12.48 -6.43 2.15
CA ALA A 190 13.56 -5.46 1.93
C ALA A 190 14.95 -6.10 1.73
N ILE A 191 14.99 -7.32 1.19
CA ILE A 191 16.23 -8.06 0.91
C ILE A 191 16.50 -8.02 -0.59
N CYS A 192 17.75 -7.79 -0.98
CA CYS A 192 18.14 -7.77 -2.39
C CYS A 192 17.87 -9.11 -3.06
N SER A 193 17.04 -9.11 -4.10
CA SER A 193 16.69 -10.33 -4.84
C SER A 193 17.84 -10.90 -5.65
N ALA A 194 18.90 -10.12 -5.93
CA ALA A 194 20.08 -10.58 -6.65
C ALA A 194 21.14 -11.16 -5.71
N CYS A 195 21.64 -10.37 -4.75
CA CYS A 195 22.77 -10.76 -3.90
C CYS A 195 22.40 -11.10 -2.45
N GLY A 196 21.13 -11.03 -2.07
CA GLY A 196 20.69 -11.33 -0.70
C GLY A 196 21.06 -10.29 0.37
N PHE A 197 21.64 -9.15 -0.03
CA PHE A 197 22.00 -8.07 0.91
C PHE A 197 20.78 -7.52 1.63
N ASP A 198 20.92 -7.35 2.95
CA ASP A 198 19.89 -6.88 3.87
C ASP A 198 20.46 -5.71 4.68
N TYR A 199 19.96 -4.50 4.41
CA TYR A 199 20.44 -3.29 5.07
C TYR A 199 20.13 -3.28 6.57
N GLY A 200 19.01 -3.84 7.00
CA GLY A 200 18.65 -3.91 8.42
C GLY A 200 19.61 -4.82 9.19
N LYS A 201 20.00 -5.96 8.59
CA LYS A 201 20.99 -6.85 9.20
C LYS A 201 22.39 -6.25 9.28
N VAL A 202 22.81 -5.48 8.26
CA VAL A 202 24.18 -4.96 8.18
C VAL A 202 24.33 -3.63 8.91
N TYR A 203 23.35 -2.74 8.81
CA TYR A 203 23.43 -1.37 9.33
C TYR A 203 22.52 -1.12 10.55
N GLY A 204 21.74 -2.13 10.98
CA GLY A 204 20.80 -1.97 12.09
C GLY A 204 19.63 -1.05 11.74
N SER A 205 19.12 -0.32 12.73
CA SER A 205 17.89 0.48 12.61
C SER A 205 17.91 1.52 11.49
N ILE A 206 19.08 2.07 11.15
CA ILE A 206 19.21 3.05 10.06
C ILE A 206 19.02 2.43 8.67
N GLY A 207 19.18 1.12 8.54
CA GLY A 207 19.02 0.37 7.29
C GLY A 207 17.69 -0.40 7.21
N GLU A 208 16.87 -0.35 8.26
CA GLU A 208 15.63 -1.12 8.32
C GLU A 208 14.63 -0.67 7.25
N GLY A 209 14.15 -1.61 6.44
CA GLY A 209 13.26 -1.32 5.31
C GLY A 209 13.93 -0.61 4.11
N TYR A 210 15.22 -0.28 4.17
CA TYR A 210 15.92 0.38 3.08
C TYR A 210 16.23 -0.59 1.94
N ILE A 211 15.62 -0.37 0.78
CA ILE A 211 15.87 -1.13 -0.45
C ILE A 211 15.40 -0.32 -1.68
N HIS A 212 15.98 -0.56 -2.87
CA HIS A 212 15.49 0.01 -4.12
C HIS A 212 14.47 -0.92 -4.76
N ILE A 213 13.40 -0.38 -5.33
CA ILE A 213 12.41 -1.16 -6.07
C ILE A 213 12.63 -0.93 -7.57
N HIS A 214 12.97 -2.01 -8.27
CA HIS A 214 13.29 -2.02 -9.69
C HIS A 214 12.13 -2.58 -10.51
N HIS A 215 11.87 -2.03 -11.69
CA HIS A 215 10.90 -2.60 -12.64
C HIS A 215 11.60 -3.66 -13.49
N LYS A 216 11.11 -4.90 -13.49
CA LYS A 216 11.68 -5.99 -14.30
C LYS A 216 11.61 -5.71 -15.80
N VAL A 217 10.58 -4.96 -16.24
CA VAL A 217 10.47 -4.44 -17.60
C VAL A 217 10.62 -2.92 -17.55
N PRO A 218 11.56 -2.32 -18.30
CA PRO A 218 11.76 -0.87 -18.28
C PRO A 218 10.49 -0.10 -18.63
N VAL A 219 10.19 0.93 -17.83
CA VAL A 219 9.04 1.83 -18.05
C VAL A 219 9.11 2.54 -19.42
N SER A 220 10.30 2.69 -20.01
CA SER A 220 10.47 3.24 -21.37
C SER A 220 9.94 2.32 -22.47
N GLN A 221 9.81 1.01 -22.21
CA GLN A 221 9.25 0.02 -23.13
C GLN A 221 7.75 -0.20 -22.88
N LEU A 222 7.29 0.12 -21.67
CA LEU A 222 5.89 0.10 -21.28
C LEU A 222 5.28 1.45 -21.69
N GLY A 223 4.53 1.49 -22.79
CA GLY A 223 3.87 2.71 -23.26
C GLY A 223 3.10 3.45 -22.16
N ILE A 224 2.83 4.74 -22.41
CA ILE A 224 2.17 5.69 -21.49
C ILE A 224 0.97 4.98 -20.80
N SER A 225 0.99 4.92 -19.46
CA SER A 225 -0.04 4.34 -18.58
C SER A 225 -0.24 2.81 -18.61
N THR A 226 0.82 2.03 -18.40
CA THR A 226 0.66 0.58 -18.15
C THR A 226 0.36 0.31 -16.67
N LEU A 227 -0.60 -0.57 -16.39
CA LEU A 227 -0.91 -1.05 -15.03
C LEU A 227 0.25 -1.91 -14.53
N VAL A 228 0.89 -1.48 -13.44
CA VAL A 228 2.05 -2.17 -12.84
C VAL A 228 1.56 -3.06 -11.69
N ASP A 229 1.87 -4.36 -11.75
CA ASP A 229 1.63 -5.32 -10.66
C ASP A 229 2.86 -5.38 -9.74
N PRO A 230 2.75 -4.94 -8.47
CA PRO A 230 3.89 -4.94 -7.52
C PRO A 230 4.54 -6.31 -7.27
N GLU A 231 3.82 -7.41 -7.46
CA GLU A 231 4.40 -8.76 -7.28
C GLU A 231 5.17 -9.19 -8.53
N LYS A 232 4.61 -8.96 -9.72
CA LYS A 232 5.15 -9.50 -10.97
C LYS A 232 6.19 -8.60 -11.58
N ASP A 233 5.93 -7.29 -11.57
CA ASP A 233 6.69 -6.31 -12.35
C ASP A 233 7.76 -5.62 -11.53
N LEU A 234 7.69 -5.70 -10.21
CA LEU A 234 8.64 -5.05 -9.30
C LEU A 234 9.51 -6.05 -8.55
N VAL A 235 10.74 -5.66 -8.25
CA VAL A 235 11.71 -6.50 -7.54
C VAL A 235 12.64 -5.65 -6.64
N PRO A 236 12.90 -6.07 -5.39
CA PRO A 236 13.83 -5.38 -4.51
C PRO A 236 15.29 -5.63 -4.88
N LEU A 237 16.10 -4.57 -4.99
CA LEU A 237 17.55 -4.61 -5.22
C LEU A 237 18.27 -3.65 -4.27
N CYS A 238 19.48 -4.01 -3.81
CA CYS A 238 20.33 -3.08 -3.07
C CYS A 238 20.91 -1.99 -3.99
N ALA A 239 21.47 -0.92 -3.42
CA ALA A 239 22.02 0.19 -4.19
C ALA A 239 23.04 -0.26 -5.25
N ASN A 240 23.93 -1.20 -4.88
CA ASN A 240 24.96 -1.72 -5.78
C ASN A 240 24.35 -2.54 -6.93
N CYS A 241 23.47 -3.49 -6.62
CA CYS A 241 22.81 -4.30 -7.65
C CYS A 241 21.90 -3.45 -8.55
N HIS A 242 21.18 -2.49 -7.98
CA HIS A 242 20.34 -1.55 -8.71
C HIS A 242 21.17 -0.72 -9.70
N ALA A 243 22.30 -0.17 -9.23
CA ALA A 243 23.23 0.55 -10.09
C ALA A 243 23.81 -0.34 -11.20
N MET A 244 24.11 -1.60 -10.90
CA MET A 244 24.67 -2.52 -11.90
C MET A 244 23.70 -2.92 -12.99
N VAL A 245 22.41 -3.12 -12.64
CA VAL A 245 21.36 -3.41 -13.61
C VAL A 245 21.20 -2.27 -14.63
N HIS A 246 21.39 -1.02 -14.20
CA HIS A 246 21.31 0.17 -15.04
C HIS A 246 22.66 0.68 -15.56
N ARG A 247 23.74 -0.08 -15.39
CA ARG A 247 25.10 0.38 -15.71
C ARG A 247 25.27 0.69 -17.21
N LYS A 248 24.66 -0.11 -18.08
CA LYS A 248 24.67 0.12 -19.53
C LYS A 248 23.40 0.86 -19.93
N LYS A 249 23.55 2.05 -20.50
CA LYS A 249 22.41 2.90 -20.92
C LYS A 249 21.51 2.23 -21.96
N GLU A 250 22.08 1.38 -22.81
CA GLU A 250 21.39 0.71 -23.91
C GLU A 250 20.79 -0.65 -23.50
N GLN A 251 21.13 -1.16 -22.33
CA GLN A 251 20.72 -2.49 -21.87
C GLN A 251 20.53 -2.51 -20.37
N THR A 252 19.27 -2.62 -19.93
CA THR A 252 18.93 -2.97 -18.55
C THR A 252 19.07 -4.49 -18.39
N LEU A 253 19.95 -4.93 -17.48
CA LEU A 253 20.10 -6.36 -17.19
C LEU A 253 18.88 -6.89 -16.42
N SER A 254 18.48 -8.11 -16.71
CA SER A 254 17.56 -8.85 -15.86
C SER A 254 18.22 -9.22 -14.53
N VAL A 255 17.40 -9.51 -13.52
CA VAL A 255 17.90 -9.95 -12.20
C VAL A 255 18.61 -11.31 -12.32
N GLU A 256 18.13 -12.17 -13.22
CA GLU A 256 18.71 -13.47 -13.52
C GLU A 256 20.11 -13.33 -14.13
N GLU A 257 20.28 -12.42 -15.11
CA GLU A 257 21.61 -12.12 -15.66
C GLU A 257 22.56 -11.57 -14.60
N LEU A 258 22.06 -10.68 -13.72
CA LEU A 258 22.87 -10.13 -12.63
C LEU A 258 23.32 -11.21 -11.65
N LYS A 259 22.46 -12.19 -11.33
CA LYS A 259 22.81 -13.34 -10.48
C LYS A 259 23.92 -14.18 -11.09
N VAL A 260 23.80 -14.52 -12.37
CA VAL A 260 24.83 -15.30 -13.08
C VAL A 260 26.19 -14.58 -13.02
N LEU A 261 26.21 -13.25 -13.18
CA LEU A 261 27.44 -12.46 -13.07
C LEU A 261 28.03 -12.46 -11.66
N LEU A 262 27.19 -12.40 -10.62
CA LEU A 262 27.64 -12.46 -9.23
C LEU A 262 28.20 -13.84 -8.89
N ASP A 263 27.50 -14.90 -9.29
CA ASP A 263 27.88 -16.30 -9.02
C ASP A 263 29.16 -16.70 -9.77
N SER A 264 29.37 -16.17 -10.98
CA SER A 264 30.58 -16.45 -11.78
C SER A 264 31.85 -15.81 -11.23
N ASN A 265 31.72 -14.87 -10.28
CA ASN A 265 32.83 -14.12 -9.68
C ASN A 265 32.90 -14.27 -8.15
N SER A 266 32.12 -15.19 -7.57
CA SER A 266 32.10 -15.47 -6.11
C SER A 266 33.02 -16.62 -5.73
#